data_AF-A0A7S2Z7H5-F1
#
_entry.id   AF-A0A7S2Z7H5-F1
#
_cell.length_a   1.000
_cell.length_b   1.000
_cell.length_c   1.000
_cell.angle_alpha   90.00
_cell.angle_beta   90.00
_cell.angle_gamma   90.00
#
_symmetry.space_group_name_H-M   'P 1'
#
loop_
_entity.id
_entity.type
_entity.pdbx_description
1 polymer ?
#
loop_
_entity_poly.entity_id
_entity_poly.type
_entity_poly.pdbx_seq_one_letter_code
_entity_poly.pdbx_strand_id
1 'polypeptide(L)'
;RLVVNANVTRRAYWTVAWDSQVILQELCVSACVPAAFAHLKGGRITVARLLLLNLAWLATATALLLAVAWKNEEERPSAARKANGGAGDGVGAGEGRSRALQLWRPARQCFLLLAGLYNMSPLYQKLTLSISSDTIGASSSLLLLLHLYLHDYCFKRTTTETLAGAVSLGAAIAASVLLASRLDTTHQVFSYLSFALGQFVLFPFFRKHLLRLSRKAHLLNTLLMLGATLETVRSLSGALAVALAGLALFTAFLVPWALISVEKHKVQISGPWDEAKLH
;
A
#
# COMPACT_ATOMS: atom_id res chain seq x y z
N ARG A 1 47.90 12.66 10.79
CA ARG A 1 46.96 13.65 10.23
C ARG A 1 45.67 12.91 9.94
N LEU A 2 44.56 13.21 10.62
CA LEU A 2 43.26 12.57 10.35
C LEU A 2 42.87 12.86 8.89
N VAL A 3 42.87 11.83 8.05
CA VAL A 3 42.44 11.94 6.66
C VAL A 3 40.93 11.79 6.64
N VAL A 4 40.22 12.91 6.60
CA VAL A 4 38.77 12.94 6.40
C VAL A 4 38.50 12.41 4.99
N ASN A 5 38.06 11.16 4.88
CA ASN A 5 37.83 10.52 3.58
C ASN A 5 36.56 11.12 2.95
N ALA A 6 36.67 11.67 1.74
CA ALA A 6 35.62 12.46 1.08
C ALA A 6 34.50 11.63 0.41
N ASN A 7 34.48 10.31 0.61
CA ASN A 7 33.58 9.39 -0.11
C ASN A 7 32.22 9.15 0.57
N VAL A 8 31.70 10.13 1.30
CA VAL A 8 30.29 10.08 1.74
C VAL A 8 29.43 10.33 0.52
N THR A 9 28.72 9.29 0.05
CA THR A 9 27.79 9.39 -1.08
C THR A 9 26.62 10.29 -0.69
N ARG A 10 26.70 11.57 -1.08
CA ARG A 10 25.65 12.55 -0.80
C ARG A 10 24.35 12.12 -1.45
N ARG A 11 23.32 11.91 -0.63
CA ARG A 11 21.97 11.64 -1.13
C ARG A 11 21.37 12.89 -1.76
N ALA A 12 20.79 12.75 -2.95
CA ALA A 12 20.02 13.83 -3.55
C ALA A 12 18.70 14.01 -2.78
N TYR A 13 18.32 15.26 -2.51
CA TYR A 13 17.08 15.55 -1.79
C TYR A 13 15.86 14.96 -2.47
N TRP A 14 15.75 15.17 -3.77
CA TRP A 14 14.61 14.71 -4.53
C TRP A 14 14.51 13.19 -4.57
N THR A 15 15.61 12.42 -4.57
CA THR A 15 15.51 10.96 -4.52
C THR A 15 14.93 10.49 -3.18
N VAL A 16 15.34 11.10 -2.07
CA VAL A 16 14.81 10.76 -0.74
C VAL A 16 13.35 11.21 -0.60
N ALA A 17 13.00 12.37 -1.14
CA ALA A 17 11.62 12.85 -1.16
C ALA A 17 10.71 11.96 -2.02
N TRP A 18 11.19 11.45 -3.15
CA TRP A 18 10.46 10.47 -3.97
C TRP A 18 10.24 9.15 -3.23
N ASP A 19 11.24 8.64 -2.52
CA ASP A 19 11.12 7.41 -1.74
C ASP A 19 10.16 7.57 -0.54
N SER A 20 10.03 8.78 0.02
CA SER A 20 9.09 9.09 1.10
C SER A 20 7.60 8.91 0.74
N GLN A 21 7.26 8.84 -0.56
CA GLN A 21 5.90 8.62 -1.02
C GLN A 21 5.30 7.30 -0.51
N VAL A 22 6.13 6.27 -0.31
CA VAL A 22 5.68 4.98 0.22
C VAL A 22 5.18 5.14 1.65
N ILE A 23 5.90 5.92 2.46
CA ILE A 23 5.51 6.22 3.85
C ILE A 23 4.17 6.97 3.84
N LEU A 24 4.02 7.95 2.96
CA LEU A 24 2.79 8.72 2.83
C LEU A 24 1.59 7.86 2.41
N GLN A 25 1.78 6.91 1.49
CA GLN A 25 0.72 5.98 1.10
C GLN A 25 0.28 5.08 2.27
N GLU A 26 1.21 4.58 3.09
CA GLU A 26 0.87 3.78 4.26
C GLU A 26 0.19 4.60 5.37
N LEU A 27 0.61 5.86 5.57
CA LEU A 27 -0.09 6.79 6.44
C LEU A 27 -1.53 7.04 5.95
N CYS A 28 -1.73 7.16 4.64
CA CYS A 28 -3.07 7.31 4.07
C CYS A 28 -3.91 6.04 4.29
N VAL A 29 -3.37 4.85 4.01
CA VAL A 29 -4.08 3.57 4.22
C VAL A 29 -4.46 3.38 5.69
N SER A 30 -3.51 3.56 6.60
CA SER A 30 -3.72 3.40 8.04
C SER A 30 -4.71 4.41 8.63
N ALA A 31 -4.85 5.60 8.05
CA ALA A 31 -5.87 6.59 8.44
C ALA A 31 -7.23 6.35 7.77
N CYS A 32 -7.23 5.92 6.51
CA CYS A 32 -8.44 5.71 5.72
C CYS A 32 -9.27 4.52 6.23
N VAL A 33 -8.62 3.44 6.69
CA VAL A 33 -9.33 2.26 7.20
C VAL A 33 -10.19 2.58 8.44
N PRO A 34 -9.66 3.16 9.54
CA PRO A 34 -10.47 3.60 10.67
C PRO A 34 -11.51 4.67 10.30
N ALA A 35 -11.20 5.56 9.35
CA ALA A 35 -12.17 6.54 8.86
C ALA A 35 -13.37 5.87 8.17
N ALA A 36 -13.13 4.84 7.34
CA ALA A 36 -14.19 4.06 6.70
C ALA A 36 -15.07 3.34 7.72
N PHE A 37 -14.48 2.76 8.77
CA PHE A 37 -15.22 2.21 9.91
C PHE A 37 -16.13 3.25 10.55
N ALA A 38 -15.58 4.43 10.88
CA ALA A 38 -16.32 5.48 11.55
C ALA A 38 -17.46 6.05 10.67
N HIS A 39 -17.27 6.14 9.35
CA HIS A 39 -18.30 6.54 8.40
C HIS A 39 -19.43 5.51 8.24
N LEU A 40 -19.10 4.21 8.24
CA LEU A 40 -20.10 3.14 8.24
C LEU A 40 -20.91 3.14 9.54
N LYS A 41 -20.22 3.22 10.68
CA LYS A 41 -20.86 3.24 12.00
C LYS A 41 -21.72 4.49 12.19
N GLY A 42 -21.29 5.64 11.67
CA GLY A 42 -22.05 6.89 11.68
C GLY A 42 -23.15 6.97 10.62
N GLY A 43 -23.36 5.94 9.79
CA GLY A 43 -24.40 5.89 8.75
C GLY A 43 -24.19 6.87 7.58
N ARG A 44 -23.01 7.50 7.48
CA ARG A 44 -22.69 8.48 6.42
C ARG A 44 -22.41 7.81 5.08
N ILE A 45 -21.79 6.63 5.13
CA ILE A 45 -21.54 5.78 3.95
C ILE A 45 -22.42 4.54 4.06
N THR A 46 -23.18 4.27 3.01
CA THR A 46 -23.97 3.04 2.91
C THR A 46 -23.09 1.86 2.47
N VAL A 47 -23.47 0.65 2.89
CA VAL A 47 -22.79 -0.61 2.53
C VAL A 47 -22.61 -0.73 1.01
N ALA A 48 -23.65 -0.41 0.25
CA ALA A 48 -23.62 -0.46 -1.22
C ALA A 48 -22.57 0.48 -1.82
N ARG A 49 -22.44 1.71 -1.28
CA ARG A 49 -21.44 2.68 -1.76
C ARG A 49 -20.02 2.20 -1.47
N LEU A 50 -19.77 1.65 -0.28
CA LEU A 50 -18.44 1.13 0.04
C LEU A 50 -18.08 -0.08 -0.83
N LEU A 51 -19.01 -1.01 -1.05
CA LEU A 51 -18.79 -2.14 -1.94
C LEU A 51 -18.56 -1.70 -3.39
N LEU A 52 -19.30 -0.71 -3.87
CA LEU A 52 -19.09 -0.16 -5.21
C LEU A 52 -17.71 0.49 -5.33
N LEU A 53 -17.25 1.23 -4.32
CA LEU A 53 -15.90 1.76 -4.26
C LEU A 53 -14.84 0.65 -4.27
N ASN A 54 -15.05 -0.44 -3.53
CA ASN A 54 -14.16 -1.60 -3.54
C ASN A 54 -14.08 -2.24 -4.93
N LEU A 55 -15.22 -2.45 -5.57
CA LEU A 55 -15.30 -3.05 -6.92
C LEU A 55 -14.69 -2.13 -7.97
N ALA A 56 -14.96 -0.82 -7.89
CA ALA A 56 -14.37 0.17 -8.78
C ALA A 56 -12.85 0.21 -8.62
N TRP A 57 -12.34 0.22 -7.39
CA TRP A 57 -10.91 0.14 -7.12
C TRP A 57 -10.30 -1.14 -7.71
N LEU A 58 -10.92 -2.29 -7.46
CA LEU A 58 -10.42 -3.57 -8.00
C LEU A 58 -10.44 -3.59 -9.53
N ALA A 59 -11.49 -3.05 -10.16
CA ALA A 59 -11.60 -2.93 -11.61
C ALA A 59 -10.56 -1.99 -12.21
N THR A 60 -10.28 -0.85 -11.56
CA THR A 60 -9.22 0.06 -12.00
C THR A 60 -7.84 -0.59 -11.87
N ALA A 61 -7.60 -1.33 -10.79
CA ALA A 61 -6.35 -2.06 -10.59
C ALA A 61 -6.15 -3.16 -11.64
N THR A 62 -7.18 -3.95 -11.94
CA THR A 62 -7.11 -5.00 -12.98
C THR A 62 -6.96 -4.42 -14.37
N ALA A 63 -7.70 -3.36 -14.72
CA ALA A 63 -7.58 -2.68 -15.99
C ALA A 63 -6.17 -2.11 -16.20
N LEU A 64 -5.59 -1.50 -15.16
CA LEU A 64 -4.23 -0.97 -15.23
C LEU A 64 -3.20 -2.10 -15.40
N LEU A 65 -3.33 -3.20 -14.66
CA LEU A 65 -2.44 -4.37 -14.82
C LEU A 65 -2.52 -4.97 -16.22
N LEU A 66 -3.72 -5.07 -16.80
CA LEU A 66 -3.93 -5.55 -18.16
C LEU A 66 -3.36 -4.59 -19.20
N ALA A 67 -3.52 -3.28 -19.02
CA ALA A 67 -2.91 -2.28 -19.91
C ALA A 67 -1.38 -2.37 -19.89
N VAL A 68 -0.78 -2.63 -18.72
CA VAL A 68 0.67 -2.86 -18.61
C VAL A 68 1.10 -4.16 -19.28
N ALA A 69 0.36 -5.25 -19.05
CA ALA A 69 0.63 -6.53 -19.69
C ALA A 69 0.57 -6.40 -21.21
N TRP A 70 -0.45 -5.72 -21.73
CA TRP A 70 -0.63 -5.43 -23.15
C TRP A 70 0.56 -4.63 -23.71
N LYS A 71 0.96 -3.54 -23.04
CA LYS A 71 2.08 -2.72 -23.50
C LYS A 71 3.39 -3.52 -23.58
N ASN A 72 3.68 -4.32 -22.57
CA ASN A 72 4.88 -5.16 -22.55
C ASN A 72 4.85 -6.24 -23.65
N GLU A 73 3.65 -6.71 -24.00
CA GLU A 73 3.44 -7.70 -25.05
C GLU A 73 3.55 -7.11 -26.46
N GLU A 74 3.32 -5.81 -26.66
CA GLU A 74 3.56 -5.10 -27.95
C GLU A 74 5.05 -4.79 -28.18
N GLU A 75 5.80 -4.51 -27.11
CA GLU A 75 7.24 -4.25 -27.19
C GLU A 75 8.06 -5.53 -27.46
N ARG A 76 7.57 -6.70 -27.02
CA ARG A 76 8.17 -8.02 -27.25
C ARG A 76 8.26 -8.47 -28.73
N PRO A 77 7.21 -8.40 -29.57
CA PRO A 77 7.25 -8.79 -30.97
C PRO A 77 8.16 -7.87 -31.77
N SER A 78 8.29 -6.60 -31.41
CA SER A 78 9.24 -5.67 -32.04
C SER A 78 10.70 -6.07 -31.79
N ALA A 79 11.01 -6.59 -30.59
CA ALA A 79 12.34 -7.12 -30.25
C ALA A 79 12.58 -8.53 -30.83
N ALA A 80 11.57 -9.41 -30.78
CA ALA A 80 11.66 -10.78 -31.26
C ALA A 80 11.67 -10.87 -32.80
N ARG A 81 10.94 -10.00 -33.51
CA ARG A 81 10.93 -9.91 -34.99
C ARG A 81 12.21 -9.32 -35.55
N LYS A 82 12.96 -8.54 -34.74
CA LYS A 82 14.33 -8.13 -35.06
C LYS A 82 15.34 -9.26 -34.86
N ALA A 83 15.06 -10.22 -33.98
CA ALA A 83 15.95 -11.34 -33.67
C ALA A 83 15.72 -12.58 -34.55
N ASN A 84 14.47 -12.89 -34.91
CA ASN A 84 14.12 -14.00 -35.79
C ASN A 84 13.38 -13.47 -37.01
N GLY A 85 13.99 -13.63 -38.19
CA GLY A 85 13.35 -13.36 -39.48
C GLY A 85 11.97 -14.02 -39.55
N GLY A 86 10.97 -13.20 -39.87
CA GLY A 86 9.57 -13.46 -39.54
C GLY A 86 8.96 -14.71 -40.17
N ALA A 87 8.23 -15.45 -39.34
CA ALA A 87 7.13 -16.30 -39.74
C ALA A 87 6.05 -16.18 -38.65
N GLY A 88 4.81 -15.85 -39.01
CA GLY A 88 3.75 -15.65 -38.04
C GLY A 88 2.38 -15.69 -38.69
N ASP A 89 1.70 -16.82 -38.56
CA ASP A 89 0.25 -16.94 -38.71
C ASP A 89 -0.24 -17.93 -37.64
N GLY A 90 -1.07 -17.45 -36.70
CA GLY A 90 -1.68 -18.26 -35.65
C GLY A 90 -1.86 -17.63 -34.25
N VAL A 91 -1.49 -16.37 -34.03
CA VAL A 91 -1.33 -15.80 -32.66
C VAL A 91 -2.67 -15.48 -31.94
N GLY A 92 -3.74 -15.14 -32.66
CA GLY A 92 -4.94 -14.52 -32.06
C GLY A 92 -5.85 -15.41 -31.19
N ALA A 93 -5.99 -16.70 -31.49
CA ALA A 93 -6.89 -17.59 -30.74
C ALA A 93 -6.25 -18.14 -29.45
N GLY A 94 -4.91 -18.26 -29.41
CA GLY A 94 -4.16 -18.69 -28.23
C GLY A 94 -3.99 -17.58 -27.18
N GLU A 95 -3.86 -16.32 -27.61
CA GLU A 95 -3.71 -15.16 -26.73
C GLU A 95 -4.92 -14.94 -25.80
N GLY A 96 -6.14 -15.01 -26.34
CA GLY A 96 -7.36 -14.82 -25.56
C GLY A 96 -7.50 -15.85 -24.43
N ARG A 97 -7.12 -17.11 -24.72
CA ARG A 97 -7.16 -18.21 -23.75
C ARG A 97 -6.08 -18.07 -22.68
N SER A 98 -4.89 -17.59 -23.04
CA SER A 98 -3.81 -17.28 -22.09
C SER A 98 -4.15 -16.13 -21.14
N ARG A 99 -4.77 -15.05 -21.65
CA ARG A 99 -5.20 -13.90 -20.84
C ARG A 99 -6.32 -14.27 -19.87
N ALA A 100 -7.32 -15.03 -20.33
CA ALA A 100 -8.38 -15.55 -19.47
C ALA A 100 -7.81 -16.40 -18.33
N LEU A 101 -6.84 -17.28 -18.63
CA LEU A 101 -6.18 -18.11 -17.61
C LEU A 101 -5.31 -17.30 -16.63
N GLN A 102 -4.66 -16.23 -17.09
CA GLN A 102 -3.86 -15.33 -16.23
C GLN A 102 -4.74 -14.57 -15.23
N LEU A 103 -5.93 -14.13 -15.64
CA LEU A 103 -6.89 -13.45 -14.77
C LEU A 103 -7.69 -14.41 -13.89
N TRP A 104 -7.91 -15.64 -14.34
CA TRP A 104 -8.69 -16.64 -13.61
C TRP A 104 -8.11 -16.98 -12.24
N ARG A 105 -6.78 -17.17 -12.15
CA ARG A 105 -6.11 -17.53 -10.89
C ARG A 105 -6.34 -16.48 -9.78
N PRO A 106 -6.00 -15.19 -9.98
CA PRO A 106 -6.24 -14.17 -8.96
C PRO A 106 -7.73 -13.90 -8.74
N ALA A 107 -8.57 -13.97 -9.78
CA ALA A 107 -10.02 -13.81 -9.62
C ALA A 107 -10.62 -14.91 -8.73
N ARG A 108 -10.23 -16.18 -8.94
CA ARG A 108 -10.63 -17.31 -8.10
C ARG A 108 -10.17 -17.14 -6.66
N GLN A 109 -8.93 -16.69 -6.43
CA GLN A 109 -8.42 -16.43 -5.08
C GLN A 109 -9.18 -15.30 -4.39
N CYS A 110 -9.44 -14.20 -5.07
CA CYS A 110 -10.24 -13.09 -4.55
C CYS A 110 -11.66 -13.55 -4.21
N PHE A 111 -12.28 -14.33 -5.10
CA PHE A 111 -13.62 -14.90 -4.87
C PHE A 111 -13.63 -15.80 -3.62
N LEU A 112 -12.68 -16.73 -3.49
CA LEU A 112 -12.61 -17.63 -2.33
C LEU A 112 -12.39 -16.85 -1.02
N LEU A 113 -11.54 -15.81 -1.05
CA LEU A 113 -11.30 -14.96 0.11
C LEU A 113 -12.56 -14.17 0.50
N LEU A 114 -13.25 -13.55 -0.46
CA LEU A 114 -14.48 -12.80 -0.21
C LEU A 114 -15.63 -13.73 0.24
N ALA A 115 -15.76 -14.91 -0.36
CA ALA A 115 -16.75 -15.89 0.04
C ALA A 115 -16.49 -16.38 1.48
N GLY A 116 -15.24 -16.72 1.82
CA GLY A 116 -14.86 -17.08 3.19
C GLY A 116 -15.15 -15.96 4.18
N LEU A 117 -14.79 -14.71 3.83
CA LEU A 117 -15.05 -13.54 4.65
C LEU A 117 -16.55 -13.30 4.88
N TYR A 118 -17.38 -13.46 3.84
CA TYR A 118 -18.83 -13.32 3.94
C TYR A 118 -19.42 -14.35 4.91
N ASN A 119 -19.03 -15.63 4.78
CA ASN A 119 -19.49 -16.69 5.67
C ASN A 119 -19.02 -16.50 7.12
N MET A 120 -17.83 -15.94 7.34
CA MET A 120 -17.27 -15.68 8.66
C MET A 120 -17.67 -14.31 9.25
N SER A 121 -18.33 -13.45 8.48
CA SER A 121 -18.76 -12.12 8.94
C SER A 121 -19.59 -12.14 10.25
N PRO A 122 -20.57 -13.04 10.47
CA PRO A 122 -21.29 -13.08 11.75
C PRO A 122 -20.40 -13.51 12.92
N LEU A 123 -19.36 -14.30 12.67
CA LEU A 123 -18.37 -14.67 13.69
C LEU A 123 -17.52 -13.46 14.08
N TYR A 124 -17.01 -12.71 13.09
CA TYR A 124 -16.23 -11.50 13.35
C TYR A 124 -17.05 -10.43 14.06
N GLN A 125 -18.35 -10.32 13.76
CA GLN A 125 -19.25 -9.41 14.45
C GLN A 125 -19.33 -9.70 15.97
N LYS A 126 -19.36 -10.98 16.35
CA LYS A 126 -19.60 -11.39 17.74
C LYS A 126 -18.31 -11.57 18.56
N LEU A 127 -17.15 -11.36 17.96
CA LEU A 127 -15.85 -11.74 18.52
C LEU A 127 -15.49 -11.01 19.84
N THR A 128 -15.94 -9.76 20.00
CA THR A 128 -15.53 -8.91 21.14
C THR A 128 -16.73 -8.36 21.93
N LEU A 129 -17.86 -9.08 21.97
CA LEU A 129 -19.06 -8.60 22.67
C LEU A 129 -18.85 -8.36 24.17
N SER A 130 -17.95 -9.11 24.80
CA SER A 130 -17.60 -8.98 26.22
C SER A 130 -16.58 -7.87 26.52
N ILE A 131 -15.99 -7.24 25.49
CA ILE A 131 -14.93 -6.23 25.64
C ILE A 131 -15.53 -4.83 25.47
N SER A 132 -15.10 -3.89 26.31
CA SER A 132 -15.55 -2.50 26.23
C SER A 132 -15.09 -1.80 24.94
N SER A 133 -15.85 -0.80 24.50
CA SER A 133 -15.54 -0.05 23.27
C SER A 133 -14.23 0.72 23.37
N ASP A 134 -13.92 1.26 24.55
CA ASP A 134 -12.70 2.05 24.77
C ASP A 134 -11.46 1.18 24.65
N THR A 135 -11.50 -0.04 25.20
CA THR A 135 -10.42 -1.02 25.07
C THR A 135 -10.23 -1.44 23.61
N ILE A 136 -11.32 -1.61 22.85
CA ILE A 136 -11.23 -1.93 21.41
C ILE A 136 -10.60 -0.78 20.65
N GLY A 137 -11.03 0.46 20.89
CA GLY A 137 -10.42 1.65 20.29
C GLY A 137 -8.94 1.79 20.61
N ALA A 138 -8.56 1.59 21.87
CA ALA A 138 -7.17 1.63 22.32
C ALA A 138 -6.32 0.50 21.68
N SER A 139 -6.82 -0.74 21.70
CA SER A 139 -6.12 -1.91 21.16
C SER A 139 -5.95 -1.81 19.64
N SER A 140 -6.99 -1.40 18.92
CA SER A 140 -6.92 -1.16 17.47
C SER A 140 -5.93 -0.03 17.14
N SER A 141 -5.90 1.04 17.94
CA SER A 141 -4.94 2.13 17.74
C SER A 141 -3.50 1.66 17.97
N LEU A 142 -3.25 0.89 19.02
CA LEU A 142 -1.93 0.31 19.29
C LEU A 142 -1.49 -0.66 18.19
N LEU A 143 -2.39 -1.50 17.68
CA LEU A 143 -2.11 -2.41 16.58
C LEU A 143 -1.81 -1.68 15.26
N LEU A 144 -2.50 -0.56 14.99
CA LEU A 144 -2.19 0.28 13.82
C LEU A 144 -0.85 1.01 13.97
N LEU A 145 -0.50 1.46 15.18
CA LEU A 145 0.82 2.01 15.47
C LEU A 145 1.90 0.94 15.32
N LEU A 146 1.65 -0.28 15.80
CA LEU A 146 2.56 -1.41 15.64
C LEU A 146 2.73 -1.78 14.15
N HIS A 147 1.64 -1.76 13.38
CA HIS A 147 1.68 -1.94 11.93
C HIS A 147 2.62 -0.92 11.29
N LEU A 148 2.40 0.38 11.53
CA LEU A 148 3.26 1.45 11.00
C LEU A 148 4.72 1.30 11.43
N TYR A 149 4.98 0.92 12.67
CA TYR A 149 6.35 0.74 13.17
C TYR A 149 7.09 -0.43 12.50
N LEU A 150 6.41 -1.58 12.34
CA LEU A 150 7.01 -2.80 11.80
C LEU A 150 6.97 -2.90 10.29
N HIS A 151 6.28 -1.98 9.61
CA HIS A 151 6.09 -2.05 8.17
C HIS A 151 7.42 -1.86 7.43
N ASP A 152 7.71 -2.77 6.49
CA ASP A 152 8.88 -2.63 5.62
C ASP A 152 8.56 -1.63 4.50
N TYR A 153 9.02 -0.39 4.66
CA TYR A 153 8.85 0.69 3.68
C TYR A 153 9.74 0.51 2.43
N CYS A 154 10.58 -0.54 2.37
CA CYS A 154 11.48 -0.76 1.25
C CYS A 154 10.76 -1.39 0.04
N PHE A 155 10.72 -0.67 -1.07
CA PHE A 155 9.94 -1.02 -2.27
C PHE A 155 10.30 -2.37 -2.93
N LYS A 156 11.53 -2.85 -2.73
CA LYS A 156 12.03 -4.05 -3.41
C LYS A 156 11.40 -5.33 -2.85
N ARG A 157 11.17 -5.36 -1.53
CA ARG A 157 10.76 -6.55 -0.79
C ARG A 157 9.24 -6.71 -0.80
N THR A 158 8.73 -7.94 -0.87
CA THR A 158 7.30 -8.16 -0.58
C THR A 158 7.08 -8.13 0.92
N THR A 159 5.92 -7.64 1.36
CA THR A 159 5.60 -7.40 2.78
C THR A 159 5.69 -8.65 3.64
N THR A 160 5.59 -9.86 3.09
CA THR A 160 5.64 -11.12 3.84
C THR A 160 7.00 -11.84 3.80
N GLU A 161 8.01 -11.29 3.13
CA GLU A 161 9.35 -11.91 3.09
C GLU A 161 10.10 -11.77 4.42
N THR A 162 9.67 -10.86 5.31
CA THR A 162 10.25 -10.69 6.64
C THR A 162 9.23 -10.99 7.72
N LEU A 163 9.72 -11.48 8.87
CA LEU A 163 8.89 -11.66 10.06
C LEU A 163 8.24 -10.33 10.49
N ALA A 164 8.99 -9.22 10.44
CA ALA A 164 8.48 -7.90 10.78
C ALA A 164 7.29 -7.49 9.90
N GLY A 165 7.40 -7.67 8.58
CA GLY A 165 6.31 -7.36 7.67
C GLY A 165 5.10 -8.29 7.79
N ALA A 166 5.31 -9.58 8.10
CA ALA A 166 4.22 -10.51 8.41
C ALA A 166 3.46 -10.11 9.69
N VAL A 167 4.19 -9.75 10.76
CA VAL A 167 3.61 -9.25 12.02
C VAL A 167 2.90 -7.92 11.80
N SER A 168 3.49 -7.01 11.01
CA SER A 168 2.89 -5.74 10.64
C SER A 168 1.55 -5.92 9.93
N LEU A 169 1.48 -6.78 8.92
CA LEU A 169 0.23 -7.09 8.21
C LEU A 169 -0.79 -7.75 9.13
N GLY A 170 -0.34 -8.70 9.97
CA GLY A 170 -1.19 -9.33 10.98
C GLY A 170 -1.79 -8.33 11.97
N ALA A 171 -1.00 -7.35 12.42
CA ALA A 171 -1.47 -6.28 13.30
C ALA A 171 -2.53 -5.40 12.64
N ALA A 172 -2.34 -5.02 11.37
CA ALA A 172 -3.32 -4.24 10.62
C ALA A 172 -4.65 -4.99 10.41
N ILE A 173 -4.58 -6.29 10.08
CA ILE A 173 -5.77 -7.14 9.92
C ILE A 173 -6.46 -7.33 11.28
N ALA A 174 -5.72 -7.59 12.35
CA ALA A 174 -6.27 -7.71 13.71
C ALA A 174 -6.98 -6.41 14.15
N ALA A 175 -6.36 -5.25 13.94
CA ALA A 175 -6.98 -3.95 14.22
C ALA A 175 -8.29 -3.76 13.45
N SER A 176 -8.30 -4.18 12.17
CA SER A 176 -9.49 -4.14 11.33
C SER A 176 -10.58 -5.06 11.86
N VAL A 177 -10.28 -6.31 12.22
CA VAL A 177 -11.25 -7.25 12.78
C VAL A 177 -11.84 -6.73 14.11
N LEU A 178 -11.01 -6.14 14.98
CA LEU A 178 -11.46 -5.53 16.23
C LEU A 178 -12.38 -4.32 16.01
N LEU A 179 -12.13 -3.50 14.99
CA LEU A 179 -13.05 -2.42 14.65
C LEU A 179 -14.34 -2.98 14.04
N ALA A 180 -14.24 -3.96 13.15
CA ALA A 180 -15.37 -4.55 12.45
C ALA A 180 -16.40 -5.18 13.40
N SER A 181 -15.94 -5.79 14.51
CA SER A 181 -16.83 -6.38 15.52
C SER A 181 -17.77 -5.38 16.20
N ARG A 182 -17.55 -4.07 16.02
CA ARG A 182 -18.40 -2.99 16.55
C ARG A 182 -19.41 -2.44 15.54
N LEU A 183 -19.55 -3.08 14.37
CA LEU A 183 -20.57 -2.75 13.39
C LEU A 183 -21.86 -3.54 13.66
N ASP A 184 -23.01 -2.90 13.43
CA ASP A 184 -24.31 -3.40 13.88
C ASP A 184 -24.88 -4.49 12.96
N THR A 185 -24.45 -4.53 11.70
CA THR A 185 -24.94 -5.50 10.72
C THR A 185 -23.82 -6.32 10.10
N THR A 186 -24.08 -7.61 9.84
CA THR A 186 -23.15 -8.52 9.17
C THR A 186 -22.68 -7.99 7.81
N HIS A 187 -23.54 -7.28 7.08
CA HIS A 187 -23.19 -6.69 5.78
C HIS A 187 -22.22 -5.50 5.91
N GLN A 188 -22.33 -4.70 6.97
CA GLN A 188 -21.33 -3.67 7.28
C GLN A 188 -19.98 -4.32 7.61
N VAL A 189 -19.96 -5.39 8.41
CA VAL A 189 -18.73 -6.15 8.73
C VAL A 189 -18.05 -6.66 7.47
N PHE A 190 -18.81 -7.31 6.58
CA PHE A 190 -18.30 -7.82 5.32
C PHE A 190 -17.72 -6.70 4.42
N SER A 191 -18.48 -5.63 4.20
CA SER A 191 -18.05 -4.52 3.33
C SER A 191 -16.83 -3.78 3.88
N TYR A 192 -16.76 -3.60 5.19
CA TYR A 192 -15.62 -3.00 5.85
C TYR A 192 -14.37 -3.88 5.79
N LEU A 193 -14.48 -5.18 6.11
CA LEU A 193 -13.33 -6.08 6.10
C LEU A 193 -12.83 -6.33 4.66
N SER A 194 -13.72 -6.39 3.67
CA SER A 194 -13.31 -6.47 2.26
C SER A 194 -12.57 -5.20 1.81
N PHE A 195 -13.00 -4.03 2.26
CA PHE A 195 -12.26 -2.78 2.05
C PHE A 195 -10.89 -2.82 2.73
N ALA A 196 -10.82 -3.18 4.02
CA ALA A 196 -9.58 -3.25 4.79
C ALA A 196 -8.57 -4.23 4.17
N LEU A 197 -9.02 -5.41 3.74
CA LEU A 197 -8.16 -6.37 3.02
C LEU A 197 -7.72 -5.81 1.67
N GLY A 198 -8.59 -5.10 0.96
CA GLY A 198 -8.23 -4.35 -0.26
C GLY A 198 -7.08 -3.37 -0.04
N GLN A 199 -7.14 -2.60 1.05
CA GLN A 199 -6.15 -1.57 1.37
C GLN A 199 -4.85 -2.12 1.98
N PHE A 200 -4.90 -3.14 2.85
CA PHE A 200 -3.68 -3.68 3.48
C PHE A 200 -3.02 -4.80 2.67
N VAL A 201 -3.80 -5.62 1.96
CA VAL A 201 -3.27 -6.78 1.23
C VAL A 201 -3.07 -6.46 -0.24
N LEU A 202 -4.10 -5.98 -0.95
CA LEU A 202 -4.03 -5.82 -2.41
C LEU A 202 -3.29 -4.54 -2.85
N PHE A 203 -3.48 -3.44 -2.13
CA PHE A 203 -2.90 -2.15 -2.50
C PHE A 203 -1.35 -2.16 -2.58
N PRO A 204 -0.59 -2.79 -1.66
CA PRO A 204 0.86 -2.90 -1.77
C PRO A 204 1.34 -3.54 -3.08
N PHE A 205 0.60 -4.53 -3.61
CA PHE A 205 0.90 -5.12 -4.91
C PHE A 205 0.60 -4.14 -6.05
N PHE A 206 -0.55 -3.48 -6.02
CA PHE A 206 -0.95 -2.50 -7.04
C PHE A 206 0.11 -1.39 -7.20
N ARG A 207 0.51 -0.76 -6.10
CA ARG A 207 1.54 0.30 -6.15
C ARG A 207 2.88 -0.20 -6.66
N LYS A 208 3.23 -1.48 -6.40
CA LYS A 208 4.48 -2.10 -6.88
C LYS A 208 4.53 -2.10 -8.39
N HIS A 209 3.41 -2.47 -9.01
CA HIS A 209 3.25 -2.45 -10.47
C HIS A 209 3.20 -1.03 -11.02
N LEU A 210 2.50 -0.11 -10.34
CA LEU A 210 2.36 1.28 -10.79
C LEU A 210 3.70 2.02 -10.87
N LEU A 211 4.59 1.84 -9.88
CA LEU A 211 5.92 2.48 -9.92
C LEU A 211 6.80 1.93 -11.04
N ARG A 212 6.72 0.61 -11.32
CA ARG A 212 7.45 -0.02 -12.42
C ARG A 212 7.03 0.54 -13.78
N LEU A 213 5.76 0.94 -13.90
CA LEU A 213 5.23 1.54 -15.12
C LEU A 213 5.69 3.00 -15.29
N SER A 214 5.46 3.84 -14.28
CA SER A 214 5.78 5.26 -14.36
C SER A 214 5.88 5.92 -12.98
N ARG A 215 6.96 6.67 -12.76
CA ARG A 215 7.13 7.49 -11.54
C ARG A 215 6.05 8.57 -11.42
N LYS A 216 5.61 9.16 -12.55
CA LYS A 216 4.55 10.18 -12.56
C LYS A 216 3.20 9.58 -12.15
N ALA A 217 2.89 8.37 -12.60
CA ALA A 217 1.66 7.69 -12.22
C ALA A 217 1.65 7.32 -10.72
N HIS A 218 2.79 6.91 -10.17
CA HIS A 218 2.93 6.66 -8.74
C HIS A 218 2.73 7.92 -7.89
N LEU A 219 3.30 9.07 -8.31
CA LEU A 219 3.04 10.36 -7.66
C LEU A 219 1.57 10.73 -7.73
N LEU A 220 0.94 10.64 -8.91
CA LEU A 220 -0.47 10.94 -9.08
C LEU A 220 -1.34 10.09 -8.16
N ASN A 221 -1.09 8.77 -8.08
CA ASN A 221 -1.79 7.88 -7.16
C ASN A 221 -1.61 8.31 -5.70
N THR A 222 -0.40 8.70 -5.30
CA THR A 222 -0.13 9.19 -3.94
C THR A 222 -0.93 10.45 -3.63
N LEU A 223 -0.98 11.41 -4.57
CA LEU A 223 -1.75 12.65 -4.42
C LEU A 223 -3.26 12.37 -4.34
N LEU A 224 -3.77 11.47 -5.18
CA LEU A 224 -5.17 11.06 -5.16
C LEU A 224 -5.55 10.38 -3.84
N MET A 225 -4.69 9.49 -3.31
CA MET A 225 -4.90 8.84 -2.02
C MET A 225 -4.87 9.82 -0.86
N LEU A 226 -3.92 10.75 -0.86
CA LEU A 226 -3.83 11.78 0.16
C LEU A 226 -5.08 12.66 0.13
N GLY A 227 -5.49 13.13 -1.05
CA GLY A 227 -6.70 13.93 -1.21
C GLY A 227 -7.96 13.20 -0.74
N ALA A 228 -8.13 11.95 -1.17
CA ALA A 228 -9.27 11.12 -0.76
C ALA A 228 -9.28 10.87 0.76
N THR A 229 -8.13 10.60 1.37
CA THR A 229 -8.02 10.34 2.81
C THR A 229 -8.22 11.60 3.63
N LEU A 230 -7.70 12.75 3.18
CA LEU A 230 -7.96 14.03 3.81
C LEU A 230 -9.45 14.38 3.76
N GLU A 231 -10.13 14.13 2.65
CA GLU A 231 -11.56 14.40 2.52
C GLU A 231 -12.41 13.49 3.43
N THR A 232 -12.09 12.19 3.48
CA THR A 232 -12.79 11.27 4.37
C THR A 232 -12.54 11.62 5.83
N VAL A 233 -11.30 11.97 6.23
CA VAL A 233 -10.98 12.37 7.62
C VAL A 233 -11.57 13.74 7.97
N ARG A 234 -11.56 14.70 7.03
CA ARG A 234 -12.10 16.06 7.24
C ARG A 234 -13.59 16.04 7.55
N SER A 235 -14.33 15.15 6.90
CA SER A 235 -15.75 14.98 7.20
C SER A 235 -16.00 14.39 8.60
N LEU A 236 -15.04 13.68 9.20
CA LEU A 236 -15.10 13.26 10.61
C LEU A 236 -14.71 14.39 11.56
N SER A 237 -13.54 15.01 11.33
CA SER A 237 -12.98 16.08 12.15
C SER A 237 -12.00 16.92 11.34
N GLY A 238 -12.23 18.23 11.30
CA GLY A 238 -11.29 19.18 10.68
C GLY A 238 -9.91 19.16 11.34
N ALA A 239 -9.86 19.02 12.68
CA ALA A 239 -8.60 18.97 13.42
C ALA A 239 -7.76 17.73 13.05
N LEU A 240 -8.38 16.56 12.91
CA LEU A 240 -7.69 15.35 12.48
C LEU A 240 -7.18 15.46 11.04
N ALA A 241 -7.94 16.11 10.15
CA ALA A 241 -7.51 16.33 8.77
C ALA A 241 -6.29 17.28 8.70
N VAL A 242 -6.30 18.36 9.49
CA VAL A 242 -5.14 19.27 9.59
C VAL A 242 -3.93 18.55 10.18
N ALA A 243 -4.12 17.73 11.22
CA ALA A 243 -3.05 16.93 11.79
C ALA A 243 -2.45 15.93 10.78
N LEU A 244 -3.31 15.23 10.01
CA LEU A 244 -2.87 14.31 8.96
C LEU A 244 -2.14 15.05 7.83
N ALA A 245 -2.63 16.22 7.41
CA ALA A 245 -1.96 17.04 6.41
C ALA A 245 -0.59 17.52 6.90
N GLY A 246 -0.50 17.96 8.15
CA GLY A 246 0.76 18.33 8.79
C GLY A 246 1.75 17.17 8.83
N LEU A 247 1.29 15.97 9.22
CA LEU A 247 2.11 14.76 9.24
C LEU A 247 2.56 14.33 7.82
N ALA A 248 1.68 14.47 6.83
CA ALA A 248 1.99 14.21 5.43
C ALA A 248 3.08 15.15 4.90
N LEU A 249 2.97 16.46 5.17
CA LEU A 249 3.99 17.44 4.79
C LEU A 249 5.30 17.22 5.55
N PHE A 250 5.20 16.87 6.83
CA PHE A 250 6.35 16.56 7.67
C PHE A 250 7.14 15.37 7.09
N THR A 251 6.46 14.27 6.77
CA THR A 251 7.10 13.08 6.22
C THR A 251 7.60 13.27 4.78
N ALA A 252 6.90 14.06 3.96
CA ALA A 252 7.27 14.29 2.57
C ALA A 252 8.46 15.25 2.38
N PHE A 253 8.65 16.23 3.29
CA PHE A 253 9.64 17.29 3.10
C PHE A 253 10.59 17.46 4.29
N LEU A 254 10.06 17.54 5.52
CA LEU A 254 10.89 17.79 6.71
C LEU A 254 11.79 16.60 7.02
N VAL A 255 11.29 15.36 6.89
CA VAL A 255 12.10 14.15 7.13
C VAL A 255 13.26 14.03 6.13
N PRO A 256 13.06 14.13 4.80
CA PRO A 256 14.16 14.18 3.85
C PRO A 256 15.16 15.33 4.12
N TRP A 257 14.67 16.51 4.47
CA TRP A 257 15.52 17.66 4.79
C TRP A 257 16.37 17.41 6.04
N ALA A 258 15.78 16.91 7.12
CA ALA A 258 16.46 16.58 8.36
C ALA A 258 17.50 15.48 8.14
N LEU A 259 17.15 14.43 7.37
CA LEU A 259 18.05 13.33 7.03
C LEU A 259 19.31 13.83 6.33
N ILE A 260 19.17 14.71 5.33
CA ILE A 260 20.31 15.29 4.61
C ILE A 260 21.10 16.26 5.49
N SER A 261 20.43 17.01 6.37
CA SER A 261 21.09 17.93 7.28
C SER A 261 21.97 17.19 8.29
N VAL A 262 21.52 16.06 8.80
CA VAL A 262 22.31 15.17 9.67
C VAL A 262 23.44 14.48 8.89
N GLU A 263 23.22 14.12 7.62
CA GLU A 263 24.25 13.51 6.78
C GLU A 263 25.49 14.39 6.61
N LYS A 264 25.34 15.72 6.61
CA LYS A 264 26.46 16.68 6.56
C LYS A 264 27.45 16.54 7.73
N HIS A 265 27.01 15.97 8.85
CA HIS A 265 27.81 15.79 10.06
C HIS A 265 28.48 14.41 10.14
N LYS A 266 28.26 13.53 9.13
CA LYS A 266 28.92 12.23 9.09
C LYS A 266 30.37 12.39 8.65
N VAL A 267 31.29 12.16 9.59
CA VAL A 267 32.73 12.05 9.32
C VAL A 267 33.08 10.57 9.21
N GLN A 268 33.62 10.14 8.06
CA GLN A 268 34.19 8.81 7.93
C GLN A 268 35.66 8.86 8.34
N ILE A 269 36.00 8.21 9.45
CA ILE A 269 37.38 8.06 9.93
C ILE A 269 37.92 6.78 9.30
N SER A 270 38.84 6.90 8.36
CA SER A 270 39.54 5.73 7.82
C SER A 270 40.73 5.37 8.69
N GLY A 271 40.73 4.13 9.19
CA GLY A 271 41.85 3.57 9.95
C GLY A 271 42.98 3.08 9.03
N PRO A 272 44.17 2.80 9.58
CA PRO A 272 45.29 2.24 8.81
C PRO A 272 45.02 0.83 8.23
N TRP A 273 43.88 0.22 8.60
CA TRP A 273 43.42 -1.08 8.15
C TRP A 273 42.20 -1.02 7.21
N ASP A 274 41.77 0.19 6.79
CA ASP A 274 40.67 0.35 5.82
C ASP A 274 41.10 -0.15 4.42
N GLU A 275 40.14 -0.72 3.68
CA GLU A 275 40.38 -1.32 2.37
C GLU A 275 41.01 -0.32 1.37
N ALA A 276 42.12 -0.72 0.75
CA ALA A 276 42.83 0.08 -0.25
C ALA A 276 41.96 0.25 -1.50
N LYS A 277 41.72 1.50 -1.90
CA LYS A 277 40.98 1.81 -3.13
C LYS A 277 41.93 1.70 -4.33
N LEU A 278 41.57 0.87 -5.32
CA LEU A 278 42.24 0.82 -6.61
C LEU A 278 42.01 2.17 -7.32
N HIS A 279 43.11 2.85 -7.65
CA HIS A 279 43.15 4.07 -8.47
C HIS A 279 43.14 3.75 -9.95
#